data_AF-X1HCY8-F1
#
_entry.id   AF-X1HCY8-F1
#
_cell.length_a   1.000
_cell.length_b   1.000
_cell.length_c   1.000
_cell.angle_alpha   90.00
_cell.angle_beta   90.00
_cell.angle_gamma   90.00
#
_symmetry.space_group_name_H-M   'P 1'
#
loop_
_entity.id
_entity.type
_entity.pdbx_description
1 polymer ?
#
loop_
_entity_poly.entity_id
_entity_poly.type
_entity_poly.pdbx_seq_one_letter_code
_entity_poly.pdbx_strand_id
1 'polypeptide(L)' 'MPLLAYIVLMAVFSNQVIRGLGVVVVDDDRSQTSAIFVEALAASPNLKIVQRSTDLTSASRAMRSGNAIAAV' A
#
# COMPACT_ATOMS: atom_id res chain seq x y z
N MET A 1 -28.76 -25.59 9.76
CA MET A 1 -28.24 -25.10 8.47
C MET A 1 -28.04 -23.58 8.34
N PRO A 2 -28.74 -22.66 9.03
CA PRO A 2 -28.50 -21.21 8.85
C PRO A 2 -27.19 -20.71 9.49
N LEU A 3 -26.74 -21.34 10.58
CA LEU A 3 -25.54 -20.95 11.31
C LEU A 3 -24.26 -21.13 10.48
N LEU A 4 -24.20 -22.20 9.69
CA LEU A 4 -23.03 -22.53 8.87
C LEU A 4 -22.88 -21.53 7.72
N ALA A 5 -23.99 -21.15 7.08
CA ALA A 5 -24.01 -20.07 6.09
C ALA A 5 -23.53 -18.74 6.69
N TYR A 6 -23.98 -18.40 7.91
CA TYR A 6 -23.57 -17.19 8.60
C TYR A 6 -22.05 -17.17 8.89
N ILE A 7 -21.50 -18.28 9.41
CA ILE A 7 -20.07 -18.42 9.70
C ILE A 7 -19.23 -18.29 8.41
N VAL A 8 -19.66 -18.94 7.33
CA VAL A 8 -18.97 -18.87 6.03
C VAL A 8 -18.98 -17.45 5.49
N LEU A 9 -20.12 -16.75 5.53
CA LEU A 9 -20.21 -15.35 5.13
C LEU A 9 -19.30 -14.46 5.99
N MET A 10 -19.33 -14.61 7.32
CA MET A 10 -18.45 -13.88 8.24
C MET A 10 -16.97 -14.10 7.90
N ALA A 11 -16.55 -15.34 7.69
CA ALA A 11 -15.17 -15.67 7.36
C ALA A 11 -14.73 -15.07 6.01
N VAL A 12 -15.59 -15.16 4.99
CA VAL A 12 -15.29 -14.65 3.64
C VAL A 12 -15.21 -13.12 3.61
N PHE A 13 -16.09 -12.42 4.34
CA PHE A 13 -16.12 -10.95 4.34
C PHE A 13 -15.19 -10.32 5.38
N SER A 14 -14.73 -11.06 6.40
CA SER A 14 -13.82 -10.51 7.41
C SER A 14 -12.42 -10.19 6.88
N ASN A 15 -11.99 -10.83 5.77
CA ASN A 15 -10.64 -10.69 5.22
C ASN A 15 -10.58 -9.95 3.87
N GLN A 16 -11.68 -9.35 3.40
CA GLN A 16 -11.76 -8.76 2.05
C GLN A 16 -11.05 -7.41 1.87
N VAL A 17 -10.52 -6.82 2.94
CA VAL A 17 -9.74 -5.59 2.81
C VAL A 17 -8.29 -5.99 2.58
N ILE A 18 -7.81 -5.85 1.34
CA ILE A 18 -6.39 -6.08 1.05
C ILE A 18 -5.59 -5.01 1.81
N ARG A 19 -4.83 -5.45 2.82
CA ARG A 19 -4.05 -4.59 3.72
C ARG A 19 -2.57 -4.76 3.42
N GLY A 20 -1.83 -3.65 3.48
CA GLY A 20 -0.39 -3.65 3.30
C GLY A 20 0.08 -3.83 1.87
N LEU A 21 -0.69 -3.35 0.88
CA LEU A 21 -0.21 -3.23 -0.49
C LEU A 21 1.04 -2.35 -0.52
N GLY A 22 2.16 -2.94 -0.94
CA GLY A 22 3.45 -2.27 -0.95
C GLY A 22 3.53 -1.20 -2.04
N VAL A 23 3.66 0.07 -1.67
CA VAL A 23 3.82 1.19 -2.60
C VAL A 23 5.16 1.87 -2.35
N VAL A 24 5.80 2.32 -3.42
CA VAL A 24 7.00 3.15 -3.37
C VAL A 24 6.59 4.58 -3.68
N VAL A 25 7.03 5.55 -2.87
CA VAL A 25 6.80 6.97 -3.16
C VAL A 25 8.09 7.56 -3.70
N VAL A 26 8.04 8.20 -4.87
CA VAL A 26 9.16 8.92 -5.46
C VAL A 26 9.04 10.40 -5.10
N ASP A 27 9.89 10.85 -4.21
CA ASP A 27 9.94 12.23 -3.74
C ASP A 27 11.29 12.86 -4.10
N ASP A 28 11.32 13.49 -5.27
CA ASP A 28 12.48 14.18 -5.84
C ASP A 28 12.61 15.62 -5.31
N ASP A 29 11.49 16.30 -5.12
CA ASP A 29 11.42 17.73 -4.74
C ASP A 29 11.49 17.96 -3.22
N ARG A 30 11.17 16.95 -2.40
CA ARG A 30 11.17 17.00 -0.91
C ARG A 30 10.43 18.20 -0.32
N SER A 31 9.48 18.77 -1.06
CA SER A 31 8.74 19.95 -0.63
C SER A 31 7.75 19.63 0.47
N GLN A 32 7.31 20.64 1.21
CA GLN A 32 6.35 20.46 2.31
C GLN A 32 5.03 19.83 1.83
N THR A 33 4.60 20.13 0.60
CA THR A 33 3.43 19.50 -0.04
C THR A 33 3.63 18.00 -0.26
N SER A 34 4.81 17.57 -0.71
CA SER A 34 5.13 16.14 -0.89
C SER A 34 5.09 15.38 0.44
N ALA A 35 5.52 16.02 1.53
CA ALA A 35 5.51 15.42 2.87
C ALA A 35 4.08 15.16 3.36
N ILE A 36 3.16 16.12 3.16
CA ILE A 36 1.73 15.97 3.51
C ILE A 36 1.10 14.83 2.70
N PHE A 37 1.45 14.71 1.41
CA PHE A 37 0.97 13.63 0.57
C PHE A 37 1.46 12.24 1.04
N VAL A 38 2.75 12.13 1.37
CA VAL A 38 3.34 10.90 1.93
C VAL A 38 2.66 10.52 3.25
N GLU A 39 2.38 11.50 4.11
CA GLU A 39 1.74 11.29 5.40
C GLU A 39 0.27 10.84 5.26
N ALA A 40 -0.46 11.44 4.31
CA ALA A 40 -1.81 10.99 3.95
C ALA A 40 -1.81 9.56 3.39
N LEU A 41 -0.80 9.18 2.61
CA LEU A 41 -0.64 7.83 2.08
C LEU A 41 -0.29 6.82 3.19
N ALA A 42 0.57 7.21 4.14
CA ALA A 42 0.96 6.40 5.28
C ALA A 42 -0.19 6.18 6.29
N ALA A 43 -1.14 7.11 6.36
CA ALA A 43 -2.34 6.96 7.18
C ALA A 43 -3.36 5.96 6.61
N SER A 44 -3.18 5.50 5.36
CA SER A 44 -4.08 4.53 4.73
C SER A 44 -3.82 3.11 5.26
N PRO A 45 -4.80 2.43 5.87
CA PRO A 45 -4.63 1.07 6.40
C PRO A 45 -4.44 0.01 5.32
N ASN A 46 -4.69 0.36 4.06
CA ASN A 46 -4.60 -0.55 2.92
C ASN A 46 -3.23 -0.50 2.25
N LEU A 47 -2.46 0.56 2.48
CA LEU A 47 -1.19 0.82 1.81
C LEU A 47 -0.05 0.73 2.82
N LYS A 48 1.07 0.17 2.38
CA LYS A 48 2.31 0.17 3.14
C LYS A 48 3.39 0.80 2.29
N ILE A 49 3.96 1.90 2.78
CA ILE A 49 5.11 2.52 2.11
C ILE A 49 6.32 1.61 2.33
N VAL A 50 6.79 0.96 1.27
CA VAL A 50 7.92 0.03 1.34
C VAL A 50 9.24 0.76 1.19
N GLN A 51 9.24 1.86 0.43
CA GLN A 51 10.41 2.70 0.24
C GLN A 51 9.98 4.12 -0.15
N ARG A 52 10.62 5.13 0.42
CA ARG A 52 10.62 6.50 -0.09
C ARG A 52 11.89 6.66 -0.91
N SER A 53 11.74 6.76 -2.23
CA SER A 53 12.85 6.91 -3.14
C SER A 53 12.99 8.36 -3.57
N THR A 54 14.22 8.80 -3.79
CA THR A 54 14.55 10.09 -4.40
C THR A 54 14.77 9.99 -5.91
N ASP A 55 14.69 8.79 -6.48
CA ASP A 55 14.91 8.57 -7.90
C ASP A 55 14.00 7.47 -8.50
N LEU A 56 13.62 7.66 -9.76
CA LEU A 56 12.74 6.72 -10.46
C LEU A 56 13.40 5.35 -10.70
N THR A 57 14.72 5.30 -10.78
CA THR A 57 15.47 4.07 -11.08
C THR A 57 15.41 3.05 -9.95
N SER A 58 15.53 3.50 -8.70
CA SER A 58 15.40 2.68 -7.49
C SER A 58 13.94 2.30 -7.23
N ALA A 59 12.97 3.16 -7.55
CA ALA A 59 11.57 2.79 -7.52
C ALA A 59 11.23 1.68 -8.54
N SER A 60 11.78 1.76 -9.76
CA SER A 60 11.63 0.72 -10.78
C SER A 60 12.25 -0.62 -10.33
N ARG A 61 13.40 -0.59 -9.63
CA ARG A 61 14.00 -1.80 -9.04
C ARG A 61 13.11 -2.42 -7.97
N ALA A 62 12.53 -1.61 -7.08
CA ALA A 62 11.61 -2.08 -6.05
C ALA A 62 10.36 -2.74 -6.66
N MET A 63 9.81 -2.17 -7.75
CA MET A 63 8.69 -2.77 -8.48
C MET A 63 9.07 -4.09 -9.16
N ARG A 64 10.22 -4.17 -9.84
CA ARG A 64 10.67 -5.41 -10.51
C ARG A 64 11.01 -6.53 -9.52
N SER A 65 11.46 -6.19 -8.32
CA SER A 65 11.74 -7.16 -7.27
C SER A 65 10.48 -7.75 -6.61
N GLY A 66 9.29 -7.25 -6.96
CA GLY A 66 8.02 -7.65 -6.34
C GLY A 66 7.81 -7.07 -4.93
N ASN A 67 8.74 -6.24 -4.45
CA ASN A 67 8.67 -5.63 -3.13
C ASN A 67 7.66 -4.46 -3.09
N ALA A 68 7.32 -3.90 -4.26
CA ALA A 68 6.27 -2.90 -4.43
C ALA A 68 5.44 -3.19 -5.68
N ILE A 69 4.15 -2.88 -5.63
CA ILE A 69 3.21 -3.11 -6.73
C ILE A 69 2.93 -1.83 -7.55
N ALA A 70 3.30 -0.66 -7.02
CA ALA A 70 3.11 0.63 -7.67
C ALA A 70 4.17 1.63 -7.17
N ALA A 71 4.51 2.59 -8.04
CA ALA A 71 5.26 3.79 -7.69
C ALA A 71 4.36 5.02 -7.89
N VAL A 72 4.37 5.93 -6.92
CA VAL A 72 3.58 7.18 -6.93
C VAL A 72 4.50 8.36 -6.70
#